data_AF-A0A1B0FDD7-F1
#
_entry.id   AF-A0A1B0FDD7-F1
#
_cell.length_a   1.000
_cell.length_b   1.000
_cell.length_c   1.000
_cell.angle_alpha   90.00
_cell.angle_beta   90.00
_cell.angle_gamma   90.00
#
_symmetry.space_group_name_H-M   'P 1'
#
loop_
_entity.id
_entity.type
_entity.pdbx_description
1 polymer ?
#
loop_
_entity_poly.entity_id
_entity_poly.type
_entity_poly.pdbx_seq_one_letter_code
_entity_poly.pdbx_strand_id
1 'polypeptide(L)'
;MPESMIAGIPVVFPFEPYEVQRAYMEKVIMCLRDGTNGVLESPTGTGKTLSLLCSSLAWLLHQKQEIQVQTTKSTLSDIASRNASDKQDKIEVKSRFRDKDAKWGAPKIIYASRTHSQLTQAMQE
;
A
#
# COMPACT_ATOMS: atom_id res chain seq x y z
N MET A 1 7.68 -12.85 -13.86
CA MET A 1 7.22 -11.49 -14.22
C MET A 1 8.33 -10.53 -13.86
N PRO A 2 8.76 -9.63 -14.76
CA PRO A 2 9.76 -8.61 -14.43
C PRO A 2 9.26 -7.67 -13.34
N GLU A 3 10.19 -7.20 -12.50
CA GLU A 3 9.94 -6.14 -11.53
C GLU A 3 10.44 -4.80 -12.10
N SER A 4 9.58 -3.80 -12.06
CA SER A 4 9.89 -2.43 -12.46
C SER A 4 9.77 -1.51 -11.26
N MET A 5 10.78 -0.69 -11.01
CA MET A 5 10.70 0.35 -9.98
C MET A 5 9.87 1.53 -10.50
N ILE A 6 8.73 1.80 -9.86
CA ILE A 6 7.82 2.89 -10.23
C ILE A 6 7.47 3.67 -8.96
N ALA A 7 7.72 4.99 -8.97
CA ALA A 7 7.51 5.87 -7.80
C ALA A 7 8.19 5.37 -6.50
N GLY A 8 9.31 4.67 -6.60
CA GLY A 8 10.04 4.10 -5.46
C GLY A 8 9.48 2.77 -4.93
N ILE A 9 8.45 2.20 -5.57
CA ILE A 9 7.87 0.90 -5.20
C ILE A 9 8.17 -0.14 -6.28
N PRO A 10 8.57 -1.37 -5.92
CA PRO A 10 8.70 -2.46 -6.88
C PRO A 10 7.32 -2.91 -7.37
N VAL A 11 7.06 -2.76 -8.66
CA VAL A 11 5.81 -3.18 -9.31
C VAL A 11 6.09 -4.42 -10.17
N VAL A 12 5.42 -5.52 -9.84
CA VAL A 12 5.43 -6.73 -10.66
C VAL A 12 4.45 -6.52 -11.82
N PHE A 13 4.97 -6.58 -13.05
CA PHE A 13 4.16 -6.44 -14.26
C PHE A 13 4.41 -7.65 -15.19
N PRO A 14 3.41 -8.15 -15.95
CA PRO A 14 3.57 -9.37 -16.72
C PRO A 14 4.64 -9.29 -17.83
N PHE A 15 4.90 -8.08 -18.33
CA PHE A 15 5.88 -7.77 -19.39
C PHE A 15 6.60 -6.45 -19.04
N GLU A 16 7.53 -6.00 -19.88
CA GLU A 16 8.15 -4.68 -19.71
C GLU A 16 7.09 -3.59 -19.95
N PRO A 17 6.76 -2.72 -18.96
CA PRO A 17 5.71 -1.73 -19.12
C PRO A 17 6.06 -0.69 -20.19
N TYR A 18 5.10 -0.39 -21.06
CA TYR A 18 5.20 0.76 -21.96
C TYR A 18 5.27 2.07 -21.16
N GLU A 19 5.83 3.12 -21.75
CA GLU A 19 5.98 4.42 -21.09
C GLU A 19 4.65 4.98 -20.57
N VAL A 20 3.58 4.87 -21.36
CA VAL A 20 2.23 5.30 -20.97
C VAL A 20 1.68 4.51 -19.77
N GLN A 21 2.00 3.20 -19.68
CA GLN A 21 1.60 2.36 -18.56
C GLN A 21 2.39 2.72 -17.30
N ARG A 22 3.71 2.96 -17.45
CA ARG A 22 4.59 3.41 -16.36
C ARG A 22 4.12 4.74 -15.80
N ALA A 23 3.83 5.72 -16.65
CA ALA A 23 3.29 7.03 -16.23
C ALA A 23 1.94 6.88 -15.52
N TYR A 24 1.04 6.04 -16.04
CA TYR A 24 -0.24 5.77 -15.39
C TYR A 24 -0.07 5.16 -13.99
N MET A 25 0.76 4.12 -13.87
CA MET A 25 1.05 3.45 -12.60
C MET A 25 1.72 4.39 -11.59
N GLU A 26 2.65 5.24 -12.03
CA GLU A 26 3.28 6.27 -11.20
C GLU A 26 2.23 7.20 -10.59
N LYS A 27 1.30 7.72 -11.40
CA LYS A 27 0.23 8.60 -10.90
C LYS A 27 -0.70 7.89 -9.93
N VAL A 28 -1.02 6.61 -10.15
CA VAL A 28 -1.81 5.82 -9.19
C VAL A 28 -1.08 5.72 -7.85
N ILE A 29 0.21 5.36 -7.86
CA ILE A 29 1.01 5.21 -6.63
C ILE A 29 1.12 6.54 -5.88
N MET A 30 1.36 7.65 -6.59
CA MET A 30 1.39 8.97 -5.97
C MET A 30 0.06 9.31 -5.28
N CYS A 31 -1.08 9.09 -5.95
CA CYS A 31 -2.39 9.36 -5.34
C CYS A 31 -2.62 8.54 -4.08
N LEU A 32 -2.26 7.25 -4.10
CA LEU A 32 -2.41 6.34 -2.95
C LEU A 32 -1.50 6.73 -1.79
N ARG A 33 -0.24 7.09 -2.08
CA ARG A 33 0.74 7.54 -1.07
C ARG A 33 0.32 8.87 -0.44
N ASP A 34 -0.12 9.82 -1.24
CA ASP A 34 -0.43 11.18 -0.80
C ASP A 34 -1.86 11.29 -0.24
N GLY A 35 -2.65 10.21 -0.30
CA GLY A 35 -4.03 10.17 0.21
C GLY A 35 -5.01 11.03 -0.58
N THR A 36 -4.74 11.26 -1.86
CA THR A 36 -5.52 12.18 -2.72
C THR A 36 -6.36 11.45 -3.76
N ASN A 37 -7.43 12.09 -4.22
CA ASN A 37 -8.23 11.58 -5.34
C ASN A 37 -7.54 11.88 -6.68
N GLY A 38 -7.47 10.89 -7.56
CA GLY A 38 -6.90 11.02 -8.91
C GLY A 38 -7.94 10.77 -10.00
N VAL A 39 -8.00 11.65 -11.01
CA VAL A 39 -8.76 11.43 -12.24
C VAL A 39 -7.76 11.08 -13.34
N LEU A 40 -7.69 9.80 -13.70
CA LEU A 40 -6.67 9.27 -14.62
C LEU A 40 -7.31 8.80 -15.93
N GLU A 41 -6.86 9.40 -17.02
CA GLU A 41 -7.19 8.96 -18.37
C GLU A 41 -6.04 8.14 -18.96
N SER A 42 -6.40 7.15 -19.77
CA SER A 42 -5.47 6.35 -20.55
C SER A 42 -6.15 6.01 -21.86
N PRO A 43 -5.44 6.01 -23.01
CA PRO A 43 -5.99 5.54 -24.28
C PRO A 43 -6.56 4.12 -24.16
N THR A 44 -7.53 3.79 -25.01
CA THR A 44 -8.09 2.44 -25.08
C THR A 44 -7.05 1.44 -25.58
N GLY A 45 -7.04 0.21 -25.06
CA GLY A 45 -6.15 -0.86 -25.51
C GLY A 45 -4.74 -0.85 -24.92
N THR A 46 -4.42 0.07 -24.00
CA THR A 46 -3.09 0.15 -23.35
C THR A 46 -3.00 -0.62 -22.04
N GLY A 47 -3.99 -1.48 -21.72
CA GLY A 47 -3.98 -2.27 -20.48
C GLY A 47 -4.25 -1.45 -19.22
N LYS A 48 -5.12 -0.41 -19.28
CA LYS A 48 -5.51 0.42 -18.12
C LYS A 48 -5.87 -0.41 -16.88
N THR A 49 -6.66 -1.47 -17.06
CA THR A 49 -7.07 -2.37 -15.97
C THR A 49 -5.87 -3.04 -15.33
N LEU A 50 -5.02 -3.67 -16.15
CA LEU A 50 -3.80 -4.35 -15.68
C LEU A 50 -2.85 -3.38 -14.97
N SER A 51 -2.58 -2.20 -15.55
CA SER A 51 -1.76 -1.17 -14.93
C SER A 51 -2.32 -0.71 -13.59
N LEU A 52 -3.63 -0.45 -13.51
CA LEU A 52 -4.30 -0.04 -12.27
C LEU A 52 -4.21 -1.12 -11.18
N LEU A 53 -4.43 -2.40 -11.54
CA LEU A 53 -4.37 -3.51 -10.58
C LEU A 53 -2.94 -3.72 -10.09
N CYS A 54 -1.96 -3.81 -10.99
CA CYS A 54 -0.55 -4.02 -10.63
C CYS A 54 -0.01 -2.90 -9.72
N SER A 55 -0.26 -1.63 -10.05
CA SER A 55 0.20 -0.51 -9.22
C SER A 55 -0.48 -0.46 -7.85
N SER A 56 -1.79 -0.74 -7.79
CA SER A 56 -2.55 -0.73 -6.53
C SER A 56 -2.13 -1.88 -5.62
N LEU A 57 -1.93 -3.08 -6.18
CA LEU A 57 -1.46 -4.25 -5.44
C LEU A 57 -0.02 -4.07 -4.94
N ALA A 58 0.87 -3.54 -5.77
CA ALA A 58 2.24 -3.24 -5.39
C ALA A 58 2.28 -2.25 -4.21
N TRP A 59 1.50 -1.17 -4.27
CA TRP A 59 1.37 -0.22 -3.17
C TRP A 59 0.83 -0.88 -1.89
N LEU A 60 -0.20 -1.73 -2.00
CA LEU A 60 -0.77 -2.43 -0.86
C LEU A 60 0.24 -3.38 -0.18
N LEU A 61 1.01 -4.13 -0.98
CA LEU A 61 2.05 -5.02 -0.47
C LEU A 61 3.15 -4.23 0.23
N HIS A 62 3.61 -3.15 -0.37
CA HIS A 62 4.59 -2.25 0.21
C HIS A 62 4.10 -1.65 1.54
N GLN A 63 2.87 -1.16 1.58
CA GLN A 63 2.28 -0.60 2.80
C GLN A 63 2.16 -1.63 3.93
N LYS A 64 1.81 -2.88 3.60
CA LYS A 64 1.76 -3.97 4.59
C LYS A 64 3.14 -4.29 5.15
N GLN A 65 4.17 -4.30 4.32
CA GLN A 65 5.56 -4.53 4.75
C GLN A 65 6.02 -3.41 5.69
N GLU A 66 5.77 -2.15 5.34
CA GLU A 66 6.12 -0.99 6.17
C GLU A 66 5.45 -1.05 7.55
N ILE A 67 4.15 -1.37 7.60
CA ILE A 67 3.41 -1.52 8.87
C ILE A 67 3.99 -2.66 9.72
N GLN A 68 4.32 -3.81 9.11
CA GLN A 68 4.92 -4.94 9.84
C GLN A 68 6.29 -4.56 10.41
N VAL A 69 7.15 -3.94 9.61
CA VAL A 69 8.49 -3.50 10.04
C VAL A 69 8.40 -2.49 11.19
N GLN A 70 7.47 -1.53 11.11
CA GLN A 70 7.25 -0.55 12.19
C GLN A 70 6.75 -1.21 13.47
N THR A 71 5.82 -2.16 13.36
CA THR A 71 5.29 -2.91 14.51
C THR A 71 6.39 -3.71 15.20
N THR A 72 7.20 -4.47 14.44
CA THR A 72 8.30 -5.26 14.99
C THR A 72 9.37 -4.37 15.65
N LYS A 73 9.72 -3.24 15.03
CA LYS A 73 10.66 -2.27 15.61
C LYS A 73 10.17 -1.70 16.93
N SER A 74 8.89 -1.33 17.01
CA SER A 74 8.28 -0.83 18.26
C SER A 74 8.36 -1.88 19.37
N THR A 75 7.98 -3.13 19.08
CA THR A 75 8.02 -4.22 20.07
C THR A 75 9.45 -4.50 20.56
N LEU A 76 10.44 -4.48 19.66
CA LEU A 76 11.85 -4.67 20.02
C LEU A 76 12.38 -3.52 20.88
N SER A 77 12.03 -2.27 20.59
CA SER A 77 12.40 -1.12 21.42
C SER A 77 11.73 -1.15 22.80
N ASP A 78 10.49 -1.63 22.88
CA ASP A 78 9.77 -1.76 24.15
C ASP A 78 10.39 -2.86 25.02
N ILE A 79 10.82 -3.98 24.43
CA ILE A 79 11.52 -5.06 25.13
C ILE A 79 12.92 -4.59 25.60
N ALA A 80 13.67 -3.89 24.75
CA ALA A 80 14.98 -3.36 25.12
C ALA A 80 14.90 -2.33 26.26
N SER A 81 13.87 -1.48 26.26
CA SER A 81 13.63 -0.48 27.31
C SER A 81 13.20 -1.11 28.65
N ARG A 82 12.47 -2.23 28.60
CA ARG A 82 12.10 -3.01 29.79
C ARG A 82 13.30 -3.69 30.45
N ASN A 83 14.24 -4.23 29.66
CA ASN A 83 15.44 -4.89 30.19
C ASN A 83 16.48 -3.92 30.79
N ALA A 84 16.39 -2.62 30.50
CA ALA A 84 17.23 -1.58 31.08
C ALA A 84 16.68 -1.01 32.40
N SER A 85 15.45 -1.38 32.81
CA SER A 85 14.70 -0.76 33.90
C SER A 85 14.43 -1.71 35.07
N ASP A 86 15.42 -2.52 35.44
CA ASP A 86 15.36 -3.32 36.67
C ASP A 86 15.72 -2.45 37.89
N LYS A 87 14.85 -1.47 38.20
CA LYS A 87 14.65 -0.86 39.52
C LYS A 87 13.53 0.20 39.54
N GLN A 88 12.51 -0.12 40.36
CA GLN A 88 11.55 0.74 41.07
C GLN A 88 10.29 1.26 40.33
N ASP A 89 9.15 0.80 40.87
CA ASP A 89 7.76 1.22 40.62
C ASP A 89 7.54 2.72 40.41
N LYS A 90 6.89 3.08 39.28
CA LYS A 90 5.98 4.24 39.20
C LYS A 90 4.81 3.95 38.27
N ILE A 91 3.62 4.17 38.81
CA ILE A 91 2.32 4.10 38.13
C ILE A 91 2.30 5.12 36.98
N GLU A 92 2.35 4.65 35.74
CA GLU A 92 2.18 5.49 34.55
C GLU A 92 0.72 5.49 34.07
N VAL A 93 -0.07 6.38 34.66
CA VAL A 93 -1.26 6.91 34.01
C VAL A 93 -0.80 8.01 33.06
N LYS A 94 -0.46 7.68 31.81
CA LYS A 94 -0.44 8.61 30.65
C LYS A 94 0.04 7.93 29.36
N SER A 95 -0.89 7.41 28.55
CA SER A 95 -0.84 7.53 27.06
C SER A 95 -2.10 6.99 26.36
N ARG A 96 -3.29 7.00 26.98
CA ARG A 96 -4.57 6.66 26.29
C ARG A 96 -5.01 7.67 25.21
N PHE A 97 -4.08 8.46 24.65
CA PHE A 97 -4.37 9.51 23.68
C PHE A 97 -3.83 9.22 22.26
N ARG A 98 -3.36 8.00 21.95
CA ARG A 98 -2.81 7.70 20.61
C ARG A 98 -3.33 6.42 19.93
N ASP A 99 -4.50 5.92 20.32
CA ASP A 99 -5.04 4.64 19.83
C ASP A 99 -6.44 4.74 19.19
N LYS A 100 -6.85 5.91 18.71
CA LYS A 100 -8.09 6.03 17.92
C LYS A 100 -7.87 5.99 16.40
N ASP A 101 -6.66 6.28 15.92
CA ASP A 101 -6.35 6.27 14.48
C ASP A 101 -5.89 4.90 13.97
N ALA A 102 -5.56 3.96 14.87
CA ALA A 102 -5.15 2.59 14.55
C ALA A 102 -6.32 1.63 14.22
N LYS A 103 -7.54 2.16 14.00
CA LYS A 103 -8.74 1.34 13.78
C LYS A 103 -9.16 1.19 12.32
N TRP A 104 -8.45 1.81 11.39
CA TRP A 104 -8.53 1.37 9.99
C TRP A 104 -7.62 0.15 9.86
N GLY A 105 -8.21 -1.05 9.90
CA GLY A 105 -7.47 -2.29 9.64
C GLY A 105 -6.70 -2.21 8.31
N ALA A 106 -5.80 -3.17 8.08
CA ALA A 106 -4.92 -3.20 6.91
C ALA A 106 -5.63 -2.73 5.63
N PRO A 107 -4.99 -1.85 4.82
CA PRO A 107 -5.64 -1.20 3.68
C PRO A 107 -6.30 -2.23 2.76
N LYS A 108 -7.47 -1.88 2.23
CA LYS A 108 -8.26 -2.73 1.32
C LYS A 108 -8.44 -2.00 -0.01
N ILE A 109 -8.33 -2.75 -1.11
CA ILE A 109 -8.62 -2.27 -2.45
C ILE A 109 -10.05 -2.67 -2.79
N ILE A 110 -10.85 -1.70 -3.24
CA ILE A 110 -12.21 -1.94 -3.74
C ILE A 110 -12.20 -1.59 -5.22
N TYR A 111 -12.44 -2.58 -6.07
CA TYR A 111 -12.54 -2.41 -7.51
C TYR A 111 -14.02 -2.34 -7.90
N ALA A 112 -14.42 -1.26 -8.57
CA ALA A 112 -15.76 -1.04 -9.06
C ALA A 112 -15.74 -0.88 -10.58
N SER A 113 -16.74 -1.43 -11.25
CA SER A 113 -16.87 -1.36 -12.71
C SER A 113 -18.32 -1.18 -13.12
N ARG A 114 -18.56 -0.81 -14.39
CA ARG A 114 -19.92 -0.49 -14.88
C ARG A 114 -20.75 -1.74 -15.19
N THR A 115 -20.11 -2.84 -15.60
CA THR A 115 -20.81 -4.07 -15.98
C THR A 115 -20.17 -5.30 -15.35
N HIS A 116 -20.96 -6.37 -15.19
CA HIS A 116 -20.44 -7.66 -14.70
C HIS A 116 -19.36 -8.24 -15.62
N SER A 117 -19.50 -8.14 -16.94
CA SER A 117 -18.48 -8.63 -17.88
C SER A 117 -17.13 -7.95 -17.70
N GLN A 118 -17.10 -6.66 -17.35
CA GLN A 118 -15.87 -5.94 -17.05
C GLN A 118 -15.23 -6.43 -15.73
N LEU A 119 -16.04 -6.80 -14.74
CA LEU A 119 -15.54 -7.41 -13.51
C LEU A 119 -14.95 -8.80 -13.79
N THR A 120 -15.66 -9.63 -14.56
CA THR A 120 -15.15 -10.94 -14.97
C THR A 120 -13.84 -10.84 -15.71
N GLN A 121 -13.71 -9.89 -16.64
CA GLN A 121 -12.46 -9.65 -17.33
C GLN A 121 -11.35 -9.23 -16.35
N ALA A 122 -11.60 -8.24 -15.48
CA ALA A 122 -10.62 -7.77 -14.51
C ALA A 122 -10.16 -8.86 -13.51
N MET A 123 -10.98 -9.88 -13.27
CA MET A 123 -10.61 -11.06 -12.46
C MET A 123 -9.71 -12.07 -13.20
N GLN A 124 -9.68 -12.00 -14.53
CA GLN A 124 -8.89 -12.88 -15.39
C GLN A 124 -7.57 -12.24 -15.87
N GLU A 125 -7.46 -10.90 -15.78
CA GLU A 125 -6.21 -10.15 -15.95
C GLU A 125 -5.18 -10.52 -14.87
#